data_AF-A0A0G1QCM1-F1
#
_entry.id   AF-A0A0G1QCM1-F1
#
_cell.length_a   1.000
_cell.length_b   1.000
_cell.length_c   1.000
_cell.angle_alpha   90.00
_cell.angle_beta   90.00
_cell.angle_gamma   90.00
#
_symmetry.space_group_name_H-M   'P 1'
#
loop_
_entity.id
_entity.type
_entity.pdbx_description
1 polymer ?
#
loop_
_entity_poly.entity_id
_entity_poly.type
_entity_poly.pdbx_seq_one_letter_code
_entity_poly.pdbx_strand_id
1 'polypeptide(L)'
;MRHLFLTSAIGTPKVGESIRAKIGHQKPLKTAFITTPIEVEDMTDDRWYRDDRTALTNNGFDFFDYTVTGKSPKDFAQDLSSIDAIYVSGGNTNHLLKESQQSGFIPF
;
A
#
# COMPACT_ATOMS: atom_id res chain seq x y z
N MET A 1 0.20 -17.33 -7.88
CA MET A 1 0.96 -17.46 -6.62
C MET A 1 0.80 -16.17 -5.83
N ARG A 2 0.80 -16.21 -4.49
CA ARG A 2 0.76 -14.99 -3.67
C ARG A 2 2.21 -14.56 -3.39
N HIS A 3 2.54 -13.31 -3.71
CA HIS A 3 3.85 -12.72 -3.40
C HIS A 3 3.70 -11.77 -2.21
N LEU A 4 4.65 -11.80 -1.28
CA LEU A 4 4.78 -10.84 -0.20
C LEU A 4 6.18 -10.23 -0.26
N PHE A 5 6.25 -8.91 -0.35
CA PHE A 5 7.49 -8.15 -0.31
C PHE A 5 7.45 -7.23 0.90
N LEU A 6 8.44 -7.38 1.79
CA LEU A 6 8.62 -6.50 2.94
C LEU A 6 9.85 -5.64 2.66
N THR A 7 9.70 -4.32 2.79
CA THR A 7 10.76 -3.35 2.58
C THR A 7 10.68 -2.27 3.65
N SER A 8 11.81 -1.65 3.98
CA SER A 8 11.85 -0.46 4.82
C SER A 8 11.37 0.79 4.08
N ALA A 9 11.64 0.90 2.77
CA ALA A 9 11.19 2.01 1.92
C ALA A 9 11.26 1.59 0.45
N ILE A 10 10.17 1.74 -0.31
CA ILE A 10 10.17 1.41 -1.74
C ILE A 10 10.83 2.51 -2.58
N GLY A 11 10.86 3.75 -2.06
CA GLY A 11 11.59 4.90 -2.60
C GLY A 11 13.11 4.71 -2.64
N THR A 12 13.65 3.72 -1.93
CA THR A 12 15.08 3.38 -2.01
C THR A 12 15.45 2.95 -3.44
N PRO A 13 16.55 3.46 -4.02
CA PRO A 13 16.96 3.11 -5.38
C PRO A 13 16.97 1.59 -5.62
N LYS A 14 16.40 1.17 -6.75
CA LYS A 14 16.26 -0.23 -7.23
C LYS A 14 15.30 -1.14 -6.44
N VAL A 15 14.73 -0.70 -5.32
CA VAL A 15 13.79 -1.55 -4.56
C VAL A 15 12.50 -1.77 -5.33
N GLY A 16 11.84 -0.70 -5.79
CA GLY A 16 10.62 -0.81 -6.61
C GLY A 16 10.84 -1.62 -7.90
N GLU A 17 12.00 -1.43 -8.54
CA GLU A 17 12.39 -2.12 -9.78
C GLU A 17 12.59 -3.62 -9.55
N SER A 18 13.26 -3.99 -8.45
CA SER A 18 13.46 -5.39 -8.03
C SER A 18 12.14 -6.10 -7.70
N ILE A 19 11.22 -5.41 -7.01
CA ILE A 19 9.88 -5.94 -6.73
C ILE A 19 9.13 -6.14 -8.05
N ARG A 20 9.13 -5.15 -8.94
CA ARG A 20 8.45 -5.21 -10.24
C ARG A 20 8.96 -6.37 -11.10
N ALA A 21 10.28 -6.55 -11.17
CA ALA A 21 10.89 -7.65 -11.91
C ALA A 21 10.46 -9.03 -11.36
N LYS A 22 10.37 -9.18 -10.03
CA LYS A 22 9.92 -10.43 -9.38
C LYS A 22 8.44 -10.71 -9.58
N ILE A 23 7.59 -9.67 -9.63
CA ILE A 23 6.17 -9.82 -9.93
C ILE A 23 5.98 -10.30 -11.38
N GLY A 24 6.75 -9.79 -12.33
CA GLY A 24 6.78 -10.33 -13.70
C GLY A 24 5.55 -10.00 -14.57
N HIS A 25 4.88 -8.86 -14.31
CA HIS A 25 3.71 -8.42 -15.08
C HIS A 25 4.08 -7.43 -16.19
N GLN A 26 3.48 -7.61 -17.38
CA GLN A 26 3.71 -6.77 -18.56
C GLN A 26 2.81 -5.54 -18.68
N LYS A 27 1.75 -5.44 -17.87
CA LYS A 27 0.83 -4.27 -17.80
C LYS A 27 1.04 -3.50 -16.48
N PRO A 28 0.65 -2.22 -16.40
CA PRO A 28 0.56 -1.52 -15.12
C PRO A 28 -0.29 -2.31 -14.11
N LEU A 29 0.08 -2.24 -12.83
CA LEU A 29 -0.61 -2.94 -11.74
C LEU A 29 -1.60 -2.00 -11.08
N LYS A 30 -2.90 -2.31 -11.16
CA LYS A 30 -3.92 -1.55 -10.42
C LYS A 30 -3.72 -1.80 -8.93
N THR A 31 -3.38 -0.76 -8.17
CA THR A 31 -2.86 -0.92 -6.82
C THR A 31 -3.65 -0.10 -5.81
N ALA A 32 -4.07 -0.71 -4.71
CA ALA A 32 -4.56 0.03 -3.55
C ALA A 32 -3.36 0.49 -2.71
N PHE A 33 -3.16 1.80 -2.62
CA PHE A 33 -2.16 2.40 -1.74
C PHE A 33 -2.80 2.65 -0.37
N ILE A 34 -2.48 1.83 0.63
CA ILE A 34 -3.06 1.92 1.96
C ILE A 34 -2.44 3.08 2.74
N THR A 35 -3.22 4.14 2.94
CA THR A 35 -2.81 5.38 3.63
C THR A 35 -3.10 5.36 5.12
N THR A 36 -3.77 4.32 5.65
CA THR A 36 -4.13 4.25 7.07
C THR A 36 -2.99 4.59 8.03
N PRO A 37 -1.75 4.07 7.86
CA PRO A 37 -0.65 4.39 8.78
C PRO A 37 -0.32 5.89 8.89
N ILE A 38 -0.53 6.66 7.82
CA ILE A 38 -0.17 8.09 7.77
C ILE A 38 -1.26 9.03 8.28
N GLU A 39 -2.46 8.53 8.55
CA GLU A 39 -3.59 9.36 9.02
C GLU A 39 -3.31 10.09 10.34
N VAL A 40 -2.40 9.54 11.14
CA VAL A 40 -2.01 10.06 12.47
C VAL A 40 -0.54 10.48 12.53
N GLU A 41 0.16 10.46 11.39
CA GLU A 41 1.57 10.86 11.31
C GLU A 41 1.72 12.37 11.11
N ASP A 42 2.83 12.92 11.61
CA ASP A 42 3.24 14.28 11.28
C ASP A 42 3.85 14.29 9.87
N MET A 43 3.08 14.81 8.91
CA MET A 43 3.48 14.87 7.51
C MET A 43 4.21 16.17 7.16
N THR A 44 4.80 16.88 8.13
CA THR A 44 5.59 18.09 7.88
C THR A 44 6.87 17.79 7.06
N ASP A 45 7.52 16.63 7.30
CA ASP A 45 8.59 16.11 6.44
C ASP A 45 8.13 14.81 5.75
N ASP A 46 7.43 14.99 4.61
CA ASP A 46 6.81 13.92 3.83
C ASP A 46 7.68 13.36 2.71
N ARG A 47 8.99 13.67 2.69
CA ARG A 47 9.87 13.29 1.57
C ARG A 47 9.86 11.79 1.29
N TRP A 48 9.96 10.98 2.34
CA TRP A 48 9.92 9.52 2.22
C TRP A 48 8.62 9.01 1.59
N TYR A 49 7.49 9.64 1.92
CA TYR A 49 6.16 9.29 1.40
C TYR A 49 6.05 9.65 -0.09
N ARG A 50 6.56 10.82 -0.46
CA ARG A 50 6.62 11.26 -1.86
C ARG A 50 7.57 10.41 -2.70
N ASP A 51 8.70 10.00 -2.13
CA ASP A 51 9.67 9.13 -2.78
C ASP A 51 9.08 7.74 -3.02
N ASP A 52 8.35 7.19 -2.05
CA ASP A 52 7.63 5.92 -2.19
C ASP A 52 6.59 5.97 -3.32
N ARG A 53 5.77 7.03 -3.37
CA ARG A 53 4.77 7.24 -4.44
C ARG A 53 5.42 7.39 -5.81
N THR A 54 6.51 8.16 -5.88
CA THR A 54 7.28 8.34 -7.12
C THR A 54 7.87 7.02 -7.60
N ALA A 55 8.44 6.22 -6.70
CA ALA A 55 8.98 4.91 -7.03
C ALA A 55 7.90 3.93 -7.50
N LEU A 56 6.72 3.92 -6.89
CA LEU A 56 5.58 3.12 -7.36
C LEU A 56 5.18 3.51 -8.79
N THR A 57 4.97 4.80 -9.06
CA THR A 57 4.63 5.28 -10.41
C THR A 57 5.70 4.89 -11.43
N ASN A 58 6.97 5.14 -11.12
CA ASN A 58 8.10 4.85 -12.02
C ASN A 58 8.26 3.35 -12.31
N ASN A 59 7.76 2.47 -11.43
CA ASN A 59 7.82 1.02 -11.57
C ASN A 59 6.48 0.40 -12.01
N GLY A 60 5.60 1.23 -12.59
CA GLY A 60 4.38 0.79 -13.28
C GLY A 60 3.26 0.36 -12.35
N PHE A 61 3.22 0.85 -11.12
CA PHE A 61 2.05 0.73 -10.25
C PHE A 61 1.11 1.89 -10.55
N ASP A 62 -0.11 1.58 -11.00
CA ASP A 62 -1.19 2.54 -11.20
C ASP A 62 -2.07 2.48 -9.95
N PHE A 63 -1.96 3.47 -9.07
CA PHE A 63 -2.51 3.37 -7.73
C PHE A 63 -3.49 4.49 -7.38
N PHE A 64 -4.37 4.16 -6.43
CA PHE A 64 -5.28 5.08 -5.79
C PHE A 64 -5.13 4.98 -4.28
N ASP A 65 -5.38 6.09 -3.58
CA ASP A 65 -5.36 6.12 -2.13
C ASP A 65 -6.55 5.36 -1.57
N TYR A 66 -6.29 4.51 -0.58
CA TYR A 66 -7.29 3.72 0.09
C TYR A 66 -6.99 3.69 1.59
N THR A 67 -8.02 3.82 2.41
CA THR A 67 -7.89 3.60 3.86
C THR A 67 -8.80 2.47 4.29
N VAL A 68 -8.35 1.72 5.31
CA VAL A 68 -9.18 0.74 6.00
C VAL A 68 -10.00 1.37 7.14
N THR A 69 -9.67 2.60 7.54
CA THR A 69 -10.36 3.33 8.63
C THR A 69 -11.83 3.54 8.28
N GLY A 70 -12.71 3.13 9.20
CA GLY A 70 -14.16 3.25 9.03
C GLY A 70 -14.77 2.37 7.94
N LYS A 71 -14.00 1.47 7.32
CA LYS A 71 -14.49 0.51 6.32
C LYS A 71 -15.05 -0.75 6.97
N SER A 72 -15.79 -1.51 6.17
CA SER A 72 -16.32 -2.82 6.54
C SER A 72 -15.81 -3.92 5.60
N PRO A 73 -15.97 -5.21 5.97
CA PRO A 73 -15.63 -6.32 5.08
C PRO A 73 -16.34 -6.27 3.72
N LYS A 74 -17.56 -5.71 3.67
CA LYS A 74 -18.30 -5.53 2.42
C LYS A 74 -17.64 -4.49 1.51
N ASP A 75 -17.15 -3.40 2.09
CA ASP A 75 -16.45 -2.36 1.33
C ASP A 75 -15.15 -2.92 0.74
N PHE A 76 -14.39 -3.71 1.50
CA PHE A 76 -13.19 -4.37 0.98
C PHE A 76 -13.50 -5.30 -0.19
N ALA A 77 -14.54 -6.13 -0.05
CA ALA A 77 -14.94 -7.04 -1.12
C ALA A 77 -15.34 -6.29 -2.40
N GLN A 78 -15.92 -5.11 -2.29
CA GLN A 78 -16.30 -4.28 -3.42
C GLN A 78 -15.08 -3.52 -4.00
N ASP A 79 -14.42 -2.72 -3.16
CA ASP A 79 -13.38 -1.77 -3.55
C ASP A 79 -12.11 -2.47 -4.03
N LEU A 80 -11.77 -3.62 -3.44
CA LEU A 80 -10.53 -4.37 -3.72
C LEU A 80 -10.76 -5.58 -4.65
N SER A 81 -11.95 -5.73 -5.22
CA SER A 81 -12.29 -6.86 -6.12
C SER A 81 -11.46 -6.93 -7.41
N SER A 82 -10.97 -5.78 -7.88
CA SER A 82 -10.36 -5.64 -9.21
C SER A 82 -8.90 -5.16 -9.19
N ILE A 83 -8.28 -5.10 -8.01
CA ILE A 83 -6.88 -4.67 -7.88
C ILE A 83 -5.93 -5.84 -8.15
N ASP A 84 -4.76 -5.51 -8.71
CA ASP A 84 -3.67 -6.46 -8.93
C ASP A 84 -2.70 -6.51 -7.72
N ALA A 85 -2.60 -5.42 -6.93
CA ALA A 85 -1.68 -5.33 -5.79
C ALA A 85 -2.20 -4.44 -4.64
N ILE A 86 -1.69 -4.67 -3.44
CA ILE A 86 -1.85 -3.81 -2.26
C ILE A 86 -0.46 -3.33 -1.84
N TYR A 87 -0.30 -2.02 -1.68
CA TYR A 87 0.88 -1.42 -1.06
C TYR A 87 0.47 -0.81 0.28
N VAL A 88 1.14 -1.19 1.37
CA VAL A 88 0.88 -0.59 2.69
C VAL A 88 1.98 0.42 3.00
N SER A 89 1.61 1.68 3.17
CA SER A 89 2.55 2.76 3.47
C SER A 89 3.31 2.53 4.78
N GLY A 90 4.49 3.12 4.90
CA GLY A 90 5.09 3.40 6.22
C GLY A 90 4.23 4.40 7.01
N GLY A 91 4.53 4.53 8.31
CA GLY A 91 3.82 5.40 9.25
C GLY A 91 3.52 4.67 10.56
N ASN A 92 2.37 4.98 11.17
CA ASN A 92 2.04 4.48 12.49
C ASN A 92 1.47 3.05 12.43
N THR A 93 2.28 2.07 12.81
CA THR A 93 1.92 0.66 12.76
C THR A 93 0.85 0.27 13.79
N ASN A 94 0.82 0.93 14.95
CA ASN A 94 -0.21 0.69 15.97
C ASN A 94 -1.59 1.15 15.49
N HIS A 95 -1.65 2.31 14.84
CA HIS A 95 -2.88 2.82 14.23
C HIS A 95 -3.36 1.90 13.09
N LEU A 96 -2.45 1.49 12.21
CA LEU A 96 -2.76 0.50 11.17
C LEU A 96 -3.37 -0.78 11.76
N LEU A 97 -2.73 -1.36 12.78
CA LEU A 97 -3.19 -2.60 13.39
C LEU A 97 -4.59 -2.42 14.01
N LYS A 98 -4.78 -1.35 14.79
CA LYS A 98 -6.05 -1.02 15.43
C LYS A 98 -7.18 -0.89 14.40
N GLU A 99 -6.98 -0.10 13.36
CA GLU A 99 -8.00 0.13 12.32
C GLU A 99 -8.23 -1.12 11.46
N SER A 100 -7.19 -1.93 11.22
CA SER A 100 -7.32 -3.21 10.52
C SER A 100 -8.18 -4.21 11.29
N GLN A 101 -8.04 -4.26 12.62
CA GLN A 101 -8.89 -5.09 13.49
C GLN A 101 -10.32 -4.56 13.54
N GLN A 102 -10.49 -3.25 13.71
CA GLN A 102 -11.81 -2.62 13.83
C GLN A 102 -12.66 -2.75 12.56
N SER A 103 -12.03 -2.65 11.39
CA SER A 103 -12.70 -2.74 10.09
C SER A 103 -12.88 -4.19 9.59
N GLY A 104 -12.24 -5.17 10.23
CA GLY A 104 -12.19 -6.55 9.74
C GLY A 104 -11.33 -6.73 8.49
N PHE A 105 -10.34 -5.84 8.28
CA PHE A 105 -9.36 -5.96 7.20
C PHE A 105 -8.43 -7.16 7.41
N ILE A 106 -8.17 -7.50 8.67
CA ILE A 106 -7.51 -8.75 9.07
C ILE A 106 -8.47 -9.63 9.88
N PRO A 107 -8.35 -10.97 9.80
CA PRO A 107 -9.12 -11.88 10.64
C PRO A 107 -8.68 -11.81 12.11
N PHE A 108 -9.63 -12.04 13.02
CA PHE A 108 -9.38 -12.24 14.45
C PHE A 108 -8.88 -13.65 14.75
#